data_AF-A0AAU9KZ86-F1
#
_entry.id   AF-A0AAU9KZ86-F1
#
_cell.length_a   1.000
_cell.length_b   1.000
_cell.length_c   1.000
_cell.angle_alpha   90.00
_cell.angle_beta   90.00
_cell.angle_gamma   90.00
#
_symmetry.space_group_name_H-M   'P 1'
#
loop_
_entity.id
_entity.type
_entity.pdbx_description
1 polymer ?
#
loop_
_entity_poly.entity_id
_entity_poly.type
_entity_poly.pdbx_seq_one_letter_code
_entity_poly.pdbx_strand_id
1 'polypeptide(L)'
;MAEFRQAKHTIILVQYTRDPNSRTYLDFESVNGGMDGVVKMYEAKLKQLNPNLKNITYDIQDLYTYIDSLTDLSALVLDLETKTYLPCDREEEWMVLCFGQETTVVEELVAEPH
;
A
#
# COMPACT_ATOMS: atom_id res chain seq x y z
N MET A 1 -19.25 2.32 19.11
CA MET A 1 -18.16 1.44 18.64
C MET A 1 -17.65 2.07 17.35
N ALA A 2 -16.49 2.72 17.47
CA ALA A 2 -15.71 3.56 16.55
C ALA A 2 -16.17 3.71 15.07
N GLU A 3 -16.66 4.90 14.72
CA GLU A 3 -16.81 5.43 13.34
C GLU A 3 -15.47 5.92 12.73
N PHE A 4 -14.32 5.47 13.24
CA PHE A 4 -13.00 6.01 12.87
C PHE A 4 -12.39 5.47 11.56
N ARG A 5 -13.16 4.74 10.74
CA ARG A 5 -12.65 4.08 9.53
C ARG A 5 -12.81 4.89 8.25
N GLN A 6 -13.39 6.09 8.29
CA GLN A 6 -13.72 6.82 7.08
C GLN A 6 -12.61 7.81 6.70
N ALA A 7 -11.92 7.50 5.59
CA ALA A 7 -11.09 8.42 4.80
C ALA A 7 -10.11 9.31 5.59
N LYS A 8 -9.17 8.69 6.32
CA LYS A 8 -8.05 9.41 6.92
C LYS A 8 -6.96 9.63 5.87
N HIS A 9 -6.54 10.90 5.69
CA HIS A 9 -5.42 11.23 4.81
C HIS A 9 -4.18 10.44 5.24
N THR A 10 -3.56 9.75 4.30
CA THR A 10 -2.48 8.81 4.54
C THR A 10 -1.30 9.19 3.68
N ILE A 11 -0.13 9.32 4.30
CA ILE A 11 1.13 9.61 3.60
C ILE A 11 2.01 8.39 3.75
N ILE A 12 2.44 7.81 2.63
CA ILE A 12 3.40 6.70 2.62
C ILE A 12 4.77 7.28 2.36
N LEU A 13 5.71 7.02 3.27
CA LEU A 13 7.12 7.32 3.12
C LEU A 13 7.82 6.05 2.66
N VAL A 14 8.58 6.14 1.57
CA VAL A 14 9.30 4.98 1.04
C VAL A 14 10.73 5.34 0.67
N GLN A 15 11.62 4.39 0.91
CA GLN A 15 12.99 4.45 0.49
C GLN A 15 13.36 3.15 -0.25
N TYR A 16 13.54 3.26 -1.57
CA TYR A 16 13.83 2.13 -2.43
C TYR A 16 15.24 1.54 -2.23
N THR A 17 16.26 2.39 -2.11
CA THR A 17 17.66 1.97 -1.93
C THR A 17 18.26 2.60 -0.68
N ARG A 18 19.46 2.17 -0.29
CA ARG A 18 20.17 2.78 0.85
C ARG A 18 20.57 4.24 0.61
N ASP A 19 20.49 4.71 -0.65
CA ASP A 19 20.75 6.09 -0.98
C ASP A 19 19.66 7.00 -0.41
N PRO A 20 20.00 8.03 0.38
CA PRO A 20 19.01 8.94 0.93
C PRO A 20 18.25 9.74 -0.14
N ASN A 21 18.82 9.85 -1.35
CA ASN A 21 18.18 10.49 -2.50
C ASN A 21 17.04 9.66 -3.10
N SER A 22 16.92 8.37 -2.76
CA SER A 22 15.81 7.52 -3.21
C SER A 22 14.57 7.64 -2.31
N ARG A 23 14.61 8.51 -1.29
CA ARG A 23 13.47 8.77 -0.41
C ARG A 23 12.42 9.55 -1.17
N THR A 24 11.22 9.01 -1.23
CA THR A 24 10.06 9.69 -1.78
C THR A 24 8.87 9.47 -0.86
N TYR A 25 7.87 10.31 -1.02
CA TYR A 25 6.59 10.16 -0.34
C TYR A 25 5.47 10.04 -1.37
N LEU A 26 4.37 9.42 -0.96
CA LEU A 26 3.10 9.43 -1.66
C LEU A 26 2.02 9.91 -0.71
N ASP A 27 1.16 10.80 -1.17
CA ASP A 27 0.00 11.26 -0.41
C ASP A 27 -1.30 10.66 -0.96
N PHE A 28 -2.19 10.33 -0.04
CA PHE A 28 -3.49 9.73 -0.35
C PHE A 28 -4.56 10.31 0.56
N GLU A 29 -5.77 10.52 0.03
CA GLU A 29 -6.89 11.02 0.81
C GLU A 29 -7.49 9.96 1.77
N SER A 30 -7.06 8.70 1.66
CA SER A 30 -7.62 7.58 2.42
C SER A 30 -6.58 6.47 2.65
N VAL A 31 -6.74 5.72 3.74
CA VAL A 31 -5.90 4.56 4.08
C VAL A 31 -5.93 3.50 2.98
N ASN A 32 -7.12 3.19 2.43
CA ASN A 32 -7.27 2.27 1.30
C ASN A 32 -6.50 2.76 0.06
N GLY A 33 -6.49 4.07 -0.19
CA GLY A 33 -5.69 4.67 -1.27
C GLY A 33 -4.19 4.47 -1.05
N GLY A 34 -3.74 4.56 0.21
CA GLY A 34 -2.37 4.22 0.60
C GLY A 34 -1.99 2.77 0.26
N MET A 35 -2.85 1.81 0.57
CA MET A 35 -2.62 0.40 0.22
C MET A 35 -2.60 0.17 -1.30
N ASP A 36 -3.55 0.75 -2.03
CA ASP A 36 -3.56 0.70 -3.50
C ASP A 36 -2.29 1.33 -4.10
N GLY A 37 -1.76 2.37 -3.46
CA GLY A 37 -0.46 2.96 -3.76
C GLY A 37 0.70 1.98 -3.68
N VAL A 38 0.79 1.22 -2.58
CA VAL A 38 1.84 0.20 -2.38
C VAL A 38 1.73 -0.91 -3.42
N VAL A 39 0.50 -1.34 -3.73
CA VAL A 39 0.23 -2.30 -4.81
C VAL A 39 0.71 -1.77 -6.16
N LYS A 40 0.31 -0.54 -6.53
CA LYS A 40 0.71 0.09 -7.79
C LYS A 40 2.22 0.28 -7.91
N MET A 41 2.92 0.56 -6.80
CA MET A 41 4.38 0.60 -6.79
C MET A 41 4.99 -0.74 -7.23
N TYR A 42 4.44 -1.83 -6.72
CA TYR A 42 4.89 -3.16 -7.10
C TYR A 42 4.52 -3.50 -8.55
N GLU A 43 3.29 -3.20 -8.97
CA GLU A 43 2.86 -3.39 -10.36
C GLU A 43 3.72 -2.61 -11.36
N ALA A 44 4.08 -1.36 -11.03
CA ALA A 44 4.96 -0.55 -11.86
C ALA A 44 6.35 -1.18 -12.01
N LYS A 45 6.89 -1.74 -10.93
CA LYS A 45 8.16 -2.50 -10.96
C LYS A 45 8.03 -3.75 -11.84
N LEU A 46 6.94 -4.51 -11.69
CA LEU A 46 6.70 -5.70 -12.51
C LEU A 46 6.52 -5.36 -14.00
N LYS A 47 5.86 -4.24 -14.33
CA LYS A 47 5.73 -3.73 -15.71
C LYS A 47 7.08 -3.33 -16.31
N GLN A 48 7.97 -2.73 -15.51
CA GLN A 48 9.32 -2.39 -15.97
C GLN A 48 10.16 -3.64 -16.24
N LEU A 49 10.02 -4.68 -15.42
CA LEU A 49 10.70 -5.96 -15.61
C LEU A 49 10.12 -6.76 -16.80
N ASN A 50 8.81 -6.65 -17.03
CA ASN A 50 8.09 -7.41 -18.05
C ASN A 50 7.23 -6.51 -18.94
N PRO A 51 7.84 -5.66 -19.79
CA PRO A 51 7.10 -4.70 -20.62
C PRO A 51 6.17 -5.35 -21.66
N ASN A 52 6.37 -6.65 -21.95
CA ASN A 52 5.59 -7.41 -22.92
C ASN A 52 4.32 -8.06 -22.31
N LEU A 53 4.21 -8.13 -20.98
CA LEU A 53 3.06 -8.71 -20.30
C LEU A 53 1.97 -7.66 -20.09
N LYS A 54 0.83 -7.83 -20.77
CA LYS A 54 -0.34 -6.96 -20.62
C LYS A 54 -1.07 -7.17 -19.29
N ASN A 55 -1.07 -8.41 -18.80
CA ASN A 55 -1.66 -8.78 -17.52
C ASN A 55 -0.57 -9.34 -16.61
N ILE A 56 -0.47 -8.79 -15.41
CA ILE A 56 0.53 -9.19 -14.42
C ILE A 56 -0.23 -9.71 -13.21
N THR A 57 -0.10 -11.00 -12.96
CA THR A 57 -0.62 -11.68 -11.78
C THR A 57 0.53 -11.87 -10.80
N TYR A 58 0.32 -11.54 -9.54
CA TYR A 58 1.29 -11.75 -8.46
C TYR A 58 0.58 -12.28 -7.22
N ASP A 59 1.29 -13.04 -6.39
CA ASP A 59 0.76 -13.50 -5.11
C ASP A 59 0.97 -12.43 -4.03
N ILE A 60 0.15 -12.47 -2.98
CA ILE A 60 0.32 -11.60 -1.81
C ILE A 60 1.70 -11.79 -1.15
N GLN A 61 2.26 -13.01 -1.19
CA GLN A 61 3.61 -13.29 -0.67
C GLN A 61 4.70 -12.56 -1.44
N ASP A 62 4.56 -12.41 -2.76
CA ASP A 62 5.52 -11.67 -3.58
C ASP A 62 5.47 -10.18 -3.27
N LEU A 63 4.27 -9.64 -3.02
CA LEU A 63 4.10 -8.26 -2.58
C LEU A 63 4.77 -8.03 -1.21
N TYR A 64 4.57 -8.94 -0.25
CA TYR A 64 5.24 -8.85 1.06
C TYR A 64 6.75 -8.93 0.94
N THR A 65 7.26 -9.83 0.10
CA THR A 65 8.70 -9.94 -0.18
C THR A 65 9.26 -8.67 -0.82
N TYR A 66 8.49 -8.04 -1.71
CA TYR A 66 8.86 -6.74 -2.28
C TYR A 66 8.91 -5.65 -1.21
N ILE A 67 7.92 -5.58 -0.33
CA ILE A 67 7.89 -4.60 0.77
C ILE A 67 9.08 -4.79 1.71
N ASP A 68 9.41 -6.04 2.05
CA ASP A 68 10.57 -6.37 2.90
C ASP A 68 11.91 -6.00 2.22
N SER A 69 11.97 -6.08 0.88
CA SER A 69 13.15 -5.69 0.12
C SER A 69 13.41 -4.17 0.11
N LEU A 70 12.41 -3.35 0.46
CA LEU A 70 12.57 -1.90 0.55
C LEU A 70 13.43 -1.55 1.76
N THR A 71 14.27 -0.51 1.62
CA THR A 71 15.13 -0.09 2.73
C THR A 71 14.30 0.44 3.89
N ASP A 72 13.28 1.24 3.56
CA ASP A 72 12.35 1.77 4.54
C ASP A 72 10.96 1.97 3.92
N LEU A 73 9.93 1.68 4.70
CA LEU A 73 8.54 1.91 4.35
C LEU A 73 7.76 2.21 5.64
N SER A 74 7.20 3.41 5.72
CA SER A 74 6.39 3.87 6.85
C SER A 74 5.13 4.56 6.35
N ALA A 75 4.06 4.46 7.12
CA ALA A 75 2.81 5.14 6.82
C ALA A 75 2.51 6.18 7.90
N LEU A 76 1.98 7.33 7.52
CA LEU A 76 1.50 8.37 8.43
C LEU A 76 0.01 8.54 8.18
N VAL A 77 -0.82 8.30 9.19
CA VAL A 77 -2.27 8.43 9.06
C VAL A 77 -2.73 9.65 9.84
N LEU A 78 -3.49 10.51 9.17
CA LEU A 78 -4.08 11.71 9.77
C LEU A 78 -5.21 11.31 10.71
N ASP A 79 -5.05 11.63 11.98
CA ASP A 79 -6.13 11.55 12.94
C ASP A 79 -6.94 12.86 12.94
N LEU A 80 -8.20 12.78 12.51
CA LEU A 80 -9.07 13.96 12.37
C LEU A 80 -9.54 14.54 13.71
N GLU A 81 -9.57 13.73 14.76
CA GLU A 81 -9.99 14.15 16.10
C GLU A 81 -8.92 15.04 16.74
N THR A 82 -7.67 14.60 16.68
CA THR A 82 -6.53 15.35 17.22
C THR A 82 -5.88 16.30 16.21
N LYS A 83 -6.21 16.17 14.93
CA LYS A 83 -5.56 16.84 13.78
C LYS A 83 -4.04 16.63 13.75
N THR A 84 -3.60 15.44 14.12
CA THR A 84 -2.19 15.06 14.13
C THR A 84 -1.93 13.86 13.22
N TYR A 85 -0.72 13.78 12.67
CA TYR A 85 -0.28 12.59 11.94
C TYR A 85 0.31 11.60 12.92
N LEU A 86 -0.28 10.42 12.97
CA LEU A 86 0.24 9.31 13.76
C LEU A 86 1.17 8.47 12.88
N PRO A 87 2.44 8.27 13.28
CA PRO A 87 3.33 7.33 12.61
C PRO A 87 2.84 5.91 12.83
N CYS A 88 2.65 5.20 11.73
CA CYS A 88 2.49 3.76 11.65
C CYS A 88 3.84 3.19 11.21
N ASP A 89 4.70 2.94 12.20
CA ASP A 89 5.93 2.20 12.00
C ASP A 89 5.62 0.71 11.77
N ARG A 90 6.61 0.03 11.18
CA ARG A 90 6.55 -1.34 10.64
C ARG A 90 6.35 -2.46 11.71
N GLU A 91 5.85 -2.13 12.89
CA GLU A 91 5.65 -3.05 14.01
C GLU A 91 4.15 -3.41 14.14
N GLU A 92 3.75 -4.38 13.32
CA GLU A 92 2.65 -5.34 13.55
C GLU A 92 1.20 -4.82 13.64
N GLU A 93 0.89 -3.62 14.12
CA GLU A 93 -0.52 -3.24 14.35
C GLU A 93 -1.26 -2.80 13.07
N TRP A 94 -0.60 -2.14 12.12
CA TRP A 94 -1.30 -1.55 10.97
C TRP A 94 -1.61 -2.56 9.86
N MET A 95 -0.66 -3.47 9.52
CA MET A 95 -0.93 -4.51 8.54
C MET A 95 -2.03 -5.45 9.05
N VAL A 96 -2.04 -5.79 10.34
CA VAL A 96 -3.04 -6.69 10.91
C VAL A 96 -4.39 -5.99 11.13
N LEU A 97 -4.43 -4.70 11.46
CA LEU A 97 -5.70 -3.95 11.57
C LEU A 97 -6.32 -3.60 10.20
N CYS A 98 -5.51 -3.39 9.16
CA CYS A 98 -6.00 -3.14 7.80
C CYS A 98 -6.28 -4.44 7.02
N PHE A 99 -5.40 -5.44 7.02
CA PHE A 99 -5.65 -6.72 6.34
C PHE A 99 -6.49 -7.71 7.17
N GLY A 100 -6.48 -7.60 8.51
CA GLY A 100 -7.16 -8.56 9.39
C GLY A 100 -8.67 -8.39 9.54
N GLN A 101 -9.31 -7.50 8.77
CA GLN A 101 -10.78 -7.46 8.67
C GLN A 101 -11.35 -7.52 7.25
N GLU A 102 -10.51 -7.49 6.20
CA GLU A 102 -11.00 -7.62 4.84
C GLU A 102 -10.10 -8.60 4.10
N THR A 103 -10.51 -9.88 4.14
CA THR A 103 -10.17 -10.84 3.08
C THR A 103 -10.39 -10.11 1.77
N THR A 104 -9.30 -9.68 1.13
CA THR A 104 -9.36 -9.12 -0.21
C THR A 104 -9.74 -10.28 -1.14
N VAL A 105 -11.04 -10.49 -1.30
CA VAL A 105 -11.57 -11.08 -2.52
C VAL A 105 -11.27 -10.04 -3.60
N VAL A 106 -10.22 -10.28 -4.38
CA VAL A 106 -10.07 -9.59 -5.66
C VAL A 106 -11.23 -10.07 -6.51
N GLU A 107 -12.27 -9.24 -6.61
CA GLU A 107 -13.43 -9.56 -7.42
C GLU A 107 -12.98 -9.74 -8.87
N GLU A 108 -13.34 -10.92 -9.38
CA GLU A 108 -13.06 -11.43 -10.70
C GLU A 108 -13.64 -10.50 -11.76
N LEU A 109 -12.78 -9.78 -12.49
CA LEU A 109 -13.16 -9.16 -13.77
C LEU A 109 -13.16 -10.24 -14.87
N VAL A 110 -14.08 -11.20 -14.75
CA VAL A 110 -14.55 -11.97 -15.90
C VAL A 110 -15.46 -11.03 -16.69
N ALA A 111 -14.86 -10.33 -17.63
CA ALA A 111 -15.58 -9.69 -18.71
C ALA A 111 -15.57 -10.63 -19.91
N GLU A 112 -16.54 -11.55 -20.00
CA GLU A 112 -17.13 -12.11 -21.23
C GLU A 112 -18.53 -12.68 -20.89
N PRO A 113 -19.51 -12.82 -21.80
CA PRO A 113 -19.62 -12.36 -23.20
C PRO A 113 -20.93 -11.59 -23.51
N HIS A 114 -20.99 -10.89 -24.65
CA HIS A 114 -22.11 -10.94 -25.64
C HIS A 114 -21.77 -10.12 -26.89
#